data_AF-A0A4Y7QMG4-F1
#
_entry.id   AF-A0A4Y7QMG4-F1
#
_cell.length_a   1.000
_cell.length_b   1.000
_cell.length_c   1.000
_cell.angle_alpha   90.00
_cell.angle_beta   90.00
_cell.angle_gamma   90.00
#
_symmetry.space_group_name_H-M   'P 1'
#
loop_
_entity.id
_entity.type
_entity.pdbx_description
1 polymer ?
#
loop_
_entity_poly.entity_id
_entity_poly.type
_entity_poly.pdbx_seq_one_letter_code
_entity_poly.pdbx_strand_id
1 'polypeptide(L)'
;MNKGQRIAQVHTSSSNRKGKESLEHKPALKSVLANPFHVKWPSPNLNLQNAILARTIDILRGVSEYHIARQIVSRKGKTRRRSERKRKRGEQPDVQNQSAVQPQDAMLGDGTPESVHAEVHGLDNTTASTDTRPVSSIPIPPPPILSHITVGINEVTKRLEAQYRIRRHVLSTSPILPQPHISEALPNIAVVLVCLADIEPQVLVAHIPQLVAACNANVSTCSPCVKLVPLAKNAEMVLADAMGLRRVAIAALDAAVSVDPALSALLQSVSSVVAPWLTSTTGPSTNQERQSISSAMPTYTPKTLISSHVKQLRTTTPKDMRAAKEIRVKGRSEAKRKKKLSAAAEAALRENKRDGLVNIQ
;
A
#
# COMPACT_ATOMS: atom_id res chain seq x y z
N MET A 1 40.41 -12.66 -0.33
CA MET A 1 40.20 -11.83 0.88
C MET A 1 40.01 -10.38 0.44
N ASN A 2 38.78 -9.86 0.42
CA ASN A 2 38.51 -8.43 0.18
C ASN A 2 37.65 -7.90 1.33
N LYS A 3 38.29 -7.24 2.30
CA LYS A 3 37.61 -6.53 3.39
C LYS A 3 36.97 -5.27 2.78
N GLY A 4 35.70 -5.38 2.40
CA GLY A 4 34.91 -4.25 1.92
C GLY A 4 34.74 -3.19 3.02
N GLN A 5 35.46 -2.06 2.88
CA GLN A 5 35.16 -0.83 3.59
C GLN A 5 33.73 -0.40 3.24
N ARG A 6 32.78 -0.66 4.15
CA ARG A 6 31.44 -0.09 4.04
C ARG A 6 31.52 1.36 4.52
N ILE A 7 31.66 2.26 3.54
CA ILE A 7 31.57 3.70 3.73
C ILE A 7 30.22 4.02 4.38
N ALA A 8 30.23 4.79 5.48
CA ALA A 8 29.03 5.19 6.20
C ALA A 8 28.11 5.99 5.27
N GLN A 9 26.92 5.46 4.99
CA GLN A 9 25.92 6.12 4.15
C GLN A 9 25.38 7.37 4.87
N VAL A 10 25.70 8.55 4.34
CA VAL A 10 25.27 9.84 4.91
C VAL A 10 23.90 10.20 4.36
N HIS A 11 22.85 10.05 5.17
CA HIS A 11 21.53 10.60 4.83
C HIS A 11 21.52 12.11 5.12
N THR A 12 21.75 12.94 4.10
CA THR A 12 21.59 14.40 4.19
C THR A 12 20.20 14.80 3.68
N SER A 13 19.25 15.01 4.60
CA SER A 13 18.02 15.72 4.28
C SER A 13 18.31 17.23 4.32
N SER A 14 18.61 17.82 3.16
CA SER A 14 18.84 19.27 3.05
C SER A 14 17.51 20.00 3.18
N SER A 15 17.23 20.56 4.36
CA SER A 15 16.06 21.41 4.60
C SER A 15 16.24 22.78 3.94
N ASN A 16 15.28 23.21 3.12
CA ASN A 16 15.22 24.52 2.43
C ASN A 16 14.98 25.73 3.37
N ARG A 17 15.50 25.72 4.60
CA ARG A 17 15.43 26.90 5.48
C ARG A 17 16.55 27.88 5.14
N LYS A 18 16.26 28.82 4.24
CA LYS A 18 17.11 29.99 3.96
C LYS A 18 17.28 30.85 5.22
N GLY A 19 18.54 31.12 5.58
CA GLY A 19 18.95 32.43 6.11
C GLY A 19 18.83 32.69 7.61
N LYS A 20 19.24 31.77 8.49
CA LYS A 20 19.57 32.16 9.87
C LYS A 20 21.04 31.82 10.13
N GLU A 21 21.81 32.82 10.58
CA GLU A 21 23.26 32.74 10.84
C GLU A 21 23.66 31.34 11.29
N SER A 22 24.53 30.73 10.48
CA SER A 22 24.97 29.36 10.67
C SER A 22 25.82 29.26 11.92
N LEU A 23 25.18 29.07 13.08
CA LEU A 23 25.86 28.52 14.25
C LEU A 23 26.63 27.29 13.78
N GLU A 24 27.94 27.29 13.99
CA GLU A 24 28.77 26.19 13.56
C GLU A 24 28.27 24.89 14.20
N HIS A 25 28.00 23.88 13.39
CA HIS A 25 27.57 22.56 13.85
C HIS A 25 28.73 21.58 13.74
N LYS A 26 29.00 20.86 14.82
CA LYS A 26 29.95 19.75 14.83
C LYS A 26 29.18 18.44 14.55
N PRO A 27 29.74 17.52 13.73
CA PRO A 27 29.16 16.19 13.58
C PRO A 27 29.34 15.39 14.88
N ALA A 28 28.26 14.84 15.40
CA ALA A 28 28.24 13.92 16.54
C ALA A 28 27.71 12.56 16.10
N LEU A 29 28.47 11.50 16.35
CA LEU A 29 28.05 10.13 16.07
C LEU A 29 27.26 9.59 17.27
N LYS A 30 26.05 9.10 17.02
CA LYS A 30 25.22 8.44 18.03
C LYS A 30 25.15 6.95 17.73
N SER A 31 25.49 6.13 18.71
CA SER A 31 25.32 4.68 18.60
C SER A 31 23.84 4.33 18.61
N VAL A 32 23.38 3.57 17.62
CA VAL A 32 22.00 3.09 17.47
C VAL A 32 22.06 1.58 17.25
N LEU A 33 21.28 0.82 18.03
CA LEU A 33 21.15 -0.61 17.83
C LEU A 33 20.41 -0.88 16.52
N ALA A 34 21.07 -1.58 15.58
CA ALA A 34 20.43 -2.04 14.36
C ALA A 34 19.69 -3.34 14.63
N ASN A 35 18.47 -3.45 14.11
CA ASN A 35 17.72 -4.70 14.14
C ASN A 35 18.42 -5.72 13.21
N PRO A 36 18.92 -6.87 13.70
CA PRO A 36 19.47 -7.90 12.83
C PRO A 36 18.39 -8.77 12.16
N PHE A 37 17.14 -8.70 12.64
CA PHE A 37 16.02 -9.55 12.22
C PHE A 37 15.29 -8.99 10.99
N HIS A 38 16.04 -8.61 9.96
CA HIS A 38 15.48 -8.17 8.68
C HIS A 38 15.36 -9.35 7.72
N VAL A 39 14.13 -9.67 7.34
CA VAL A 39 13.85 -10.57 6.21
C VAL A 39 14.14 -9.81 4.93
N LYS A 40 15.08 -10.30 4.14
CA LYS A 40 15.43 -9.70 2.85
C LYS A 40 14.40 -10.08 1.80
N TRP A 41 14.15 -9.18 0.86
CA TRP A 41 13.44 -9.52 -0.37
C TRP A 41 14.22 -10.58 -1.15
N PRO A 42 13.55 -11.59 -1.72
CA PRO A 42 14.20 -12.48 -2.67
C PRO A 42 14.61 -11.66 -3.90
N SER A 43 15.71 -12.04 -4.56
CA SER A 43 16.20 -11.37 -5.77
C SER A 43 16.29 -12.37 -6.92
N PRO A 44 15.15 -12.87 -7.43
CA PRO A 44 15.14 -13.78 -8.57
C PRO A 44 15.71 -13.10 -9.81
N ASN A 45 16.27 -13.89 -10.74
CA ASN A 45 16.75 -13.39 -12.03
C ASN A 45 15.60 -12.69 -12.80
N LEU A 46 15.89 -11.59 -13.50
CA LEU A 46 14.93 -10.84 -14.28
C LEU A 46 14.18 -11.71 -15.31
N ASN A 47 14.88 -12.65 -15.97
CA ASN A 47 14.24 -13.56 -16.93
C ASN A 47 13.17 -14.44 -16.25
N LEU A 48 13.44 -14.88 -15.03
CA LEU A 48 12.51 -15.66 -14.23
C LEU A 48 11.30 -14.81 -13.79
N GLN A 49 11.54 -13.56 -13.36
CA GLN A 49 10.45 -12.63 -13.02
C GLN A 49 9.50 -12.41 -14.21
N ASN A 50 10.06 -12.18 -15.40
CA ASN A 50 9.29 -11.96 -16.62
C ASN A 50 8.54 -13.23 -17.05
N ALA A 51 9.15 -14.41 -16.94
CA ALA A 51 8.48 -15.68 -17.23
C ALA A 51 7.31 -15.94 -16.28
N ILE A 52 7.48 -15.68 -14.98
CA ILE A 52 6.41 -15.80 -13.98
C ILE A 52 5.27 -14.82 -14.29
N LEU A 53 5.60 -13.56 -14.63
CA LEU A 53 4.61 -12.55 -15.00
C LEU A 53 3.83 -12.97 -16.26
N ALA A 54 4.52 -13.36 -17.32
CA ALA A 54 3.89 -13.81 -18.57
C ALA A 54 2.92 -14.98 -18.30
N ARG A 55 3.36 -15.98 -17.53
CA ARG A 55 2.50 -17.11 -17.20
C ARG A 55 1.30 -16.73 -16.33
N THR A 56 1.47 -15.76 -15.43
CA THR A 56 0.37 -15.23 -14.62
C THR A 56 -0.66 -14.52 -15.49
N ILE A 57 -0.22 -13.77 -16.51
CA ILE A 57 -1.11 -13.09 -17.46
C ILE A 57 -1.92 -14.11 -18.27
N ASP A 58 -1.31 -15.20 -18.72
CA ASP A 58 -2.02 -16.28 -19.42
C ASP A 58 -3.15 -16.87 -18.57
N ILE A 59 -2.89 -17.07 -17.27
CA ILE A 59 -3.90 -17.58 -16.31
C ILE A 59 -5.02 -16.56 -16.09
N LEU A 60 -4.72 -15.26 -16.19
CA LEU A 60 -5.67 -14.16 -16.00
C LEU A 60 -6.52 -13.84 -17.24
N ARG A 61 -6.35 -14.57 -18.34
CA ARG A 61 -7.07 -14.29 -19.59
C ARG A 61 -8.59 -14.33 -19.37
N GLY A 62 -9.30 -13.30 -19.87
CA GLY A 62 -10.75 -13.16 -19.72
C GLY A 62 -11.20 -12.40 -18.46
N VAL A 63 -10.31 -12.15 -17.51
CA VAL A 63 -10.65 -11.39 -16.28
C VAL A 63 -10.92 -9.92 -16.59
N SER A 64 -10.11 -9.31 -17.44
CA SER A 64 -10.28 -7.93 -17.89
C SER A 64 -11.64 -7.68 -18.54
N GLU A 65 -12.02 -8.55 -19.47
CA GLU A 65 -13.25 -8.48 -20.24
C GLU A 65 -14.47 -8.59 -19.32
N TYR A 66 -14.40 -9.49 -18.33
CA TYR A 66 -15.43 -9.62 -17.31
C TYR A 66 -15.58 -8.33 -16.48
N HIS A 67 -14.47 -7.74 -16.00
CA HIS A 67 -14.53 -6.50 -15.22
C HIS A 67 -15.04 -5.31 -16.03
N ILE A 68 -14.61 -5.18 -17.29
CA ILE A 68 -15.09 -4.14 -18.21
C ILE A 68 -16.59 -4.30 -18.45
N ALA A 69 -17.05 -5.50 -18.80
CA ALA A 69 -18.47 -5.79 -19.01
C ALA A 69 -19.31 -5.48 -17.76
N ARG A 70 -18.84 -5.93 -16.59
CA ARG A 70 -19.48 -5.64 -15.29
C ARG A 70 -19.56 -4.14 -15.00
N GLN A 71 -18.49 -3.41 -15.29
CA GLN A 71 -18.44 -1.96 -15.09
C GLN A 71 -19.43 -1.23 -16.00
N ILE A 72 -19.54 -1.62 -17.27
CA ILE A 72 -20.50 -1.07 -18.23
C ILE A 72 -21.94 -1.29 -17.73
N VAL A 73 -22.27 -2.51 -17.30
CA VAL A 73 -23.61 -2.83 -16.76
C VAL A 73 -23.91 -2.00 -15.51
N SER A 74 -22.94 -1.87 -14.59
CA SER A 74 -23.10 -1.07 -13.37
C SER A 74 -23.32 0.43 -13.67
N ARG A 75 -22.57 0.99 -14.62
CA ARG A 75 -22.73 2.39 -15.06
C ARG A 75 -24.11 2.62 -15.68
N LYS A 76 -24.57 1.72 -16.58
CA LYS A 76 -25.91 1.78 -17.18
C LYS A 76 -27.00 1.74 -16.10
N GLY A 77 -26.87 0.85 -15.11
CA GLY A 77 -27.81 0.75 -13.99
C GLY A 77 -27.87 2.02 -13.14
N LYS A 78 -26.72 2.66 -12.87
CA LYS A 78 -26.66 3.92 -12.12
C LYS A 78 -27.32 5.08 -12.89
N THR A 79 -27.08 5.19 -14.19
CA THR A 79 -27.70 6.22 -15.04
C THR A 79 -29.22 6.03 -15.08
N ARG A 80 -29.70 4.79 -15.28
CA ARG A 80 -31.14 4.48 -15.27
C ARG A 80 -31.80 4.83 -13.93
N ARG A 81 -31.16 4.52 -12.80
CA ARG A 81 -31.67 4.91 -11.46
C ARG A 81 -31.70 6.43 -11.27
N ARG A 82 -30.73 7.17 -11.84
CA ARG A 82 -30.72 8.63 -11.78
C ARG A 82 -31.82 9.24 -12.64
N SER A 83 -32.05 8.75 -13.86
CA SER A 83 -33.13 9.23 -14.73
C SER A 83 -34.51 8.92 -14.16
N GLU A 84 -34.69 7.75 -13.55
CA GLU A 84 -35.95 7.39 -12.89
C GLU A 84 -36.22 8.27 -11.67
N ARG A 85 -35.20 8.59 -10.86
CA ARG A 85 -35.32 9.55 -9.76
C ARG A 85 -35.65 10.96 -10.23
N LYS A 86 -35.15 11.38 -11.40
CA LYS A 86 -35.47 12.68 -11.99
C LYS A 86 -36.93 12.72 -12.48
N ARG A 87 -37.41 11.65 -13.13
CA ARG A 87 -38.83 11.51 -13.54
C ARG A 87 -39.77 11.58 -12.33
N LYS A 88 -39.51 10.80 -11.28
CA LYS A 88 -40.31 10.82 -10.04
C LYS A 88 -40.31 12.17 -9.30
N ARG A 89 -39.33 13.04 -9.53
CA ARG A 89 -39.27 14.39 -8.94
C ARG A 89 -39.86 15.49 -9.83
N GLY A 90 -39.93 15.27 -11.15
CA GLY A 90 -40.46 16.24 -12.11
C GLY A 90 -41.96 16.14 -12.36
N GLU A 91 -42.65 15.19 -11.73
CA GLU A 91 -44.08 14.91 -11.89
C GLU A 91 -44.90 15.27 -10.64
N GLN A 92 -44.38 16.10 -9.73
CA GLN A 92 -45.26 16.91 -8.89
C GLN A 92 -45.59 18.17 -9.69
N PRO A 93 -46.78 18.27 -10.31
CA PRO A 93 -47.22 19.53 -10.86
C PRO A 93 -47.29 20.51 -9.71
N ASP A 94 -46.59 21.62 -9.85
CA ASP A 94 -46.64 22.78 -8.98
C ASP A 94 -48.04 23.41 -9.13
N VAL A 95 -49.04 22.74 -8.53
CA VAL A 95 -50.40 23.24 -8.40
C VAL A 95 -50.40 24.06 -7.12
N GLN A 96 -50.53 25.37 -7.28
CA GLN A 96 -50.62 26.43 -6.26
C GLN A 96 -49.30 27.09 -5.84
N ASN A 97 -48.83 28.02 -6.67
CA ASN A 97 -48.66 29.41 -6.22
C ASN A 97 -48.62 30.38 -7.40
N GLN A 98 -49.80 30.66 -7.97
CA GLN A 98 -50.02 31.93 -8.65
C GLN A 98 -50.20 33.00 -7.57
N SER A 99 -49.13 33.72 -7.24
CA SER A 99 -49.22 35.05 -6.66
C SER A 99 -48.14 35.90 -7.29
N ALA A 100 -48.62 36.89 -8.02
CA ALA A 100 -47.89 37.80 -8.87
C ALA A 100 -46.84 38.61 -8.09
N VAL A 101 -45.62 38.66 -8.62
CA VAL A 101 -44.73 39.81 -8.44
C VAL A 101 -44.07 40.10 -9.79
N GLN A 102 -44.30 41.31 -10.27
CA GLN A 102 -43.81 41.86 -11.54
C GLN A 102 -42.28 42.02 -11.53
N PRO A 103 -41.61 41.96 -12.69
CA PRO A 103 -40.26 42.47 -12.85
C PRO A 103 -40.32 43.94 -13.29
N GLN A 104 -39.69 44.84 -12.53
CA GLN A 104 -39.27 46.14 -13.02
C GLN A 104 -37.75 46.27 -12.89
N ASP A 105 -37.17 46.58 -14.05
CA ASP A 105 -35.93 47.32 -14.34
C ASP A 105 -34.99 47.69 -13.19
N ALA A 106 -33.73 47.24 -13.33
CA ALA A 106 -32.59 48.06 -12.95
C ALA A 106 -31.36 47.69 -13.80
N MET A 107 -30.92 48.70 -14.52
CA MET A 107 -29.74 48.80 -15.37
C MET A 107 -28.41 48.88 -14.58
N LEU A 108 -27.32 48.61 -15.32
CA LEU A 108 -25.91 49.05 -15.17
C LEU A 108 -25.02 48.36 -14.12
N GLY A 109 -23.86 47.87 -14.59
CA GLY A 109 -22.79 47.35 -13.74
C GLY A 109 -21.63 46.73 -14.52
N ASP A 110 -20.82 47.60 -15.10
CA ASP A 110 -19.49 47.42 -15.68
C ASP A 110 -18.52 46.57 -14.80
N GLY A 111 -17.59 45.85 -15.43
CA GLY A 111 -16.50 45.17 -14.71
C GLY A 111 -15.92 43.90 -15.36
N THR A 112 -15.10 44.05 -16.40
CA THR A 112 -14.03 43.11 -16.81
C THR A 112 -13.10 42.75 -15.63
N PRO A 113 -12.52 41.54 -15.58
CA PRO A 113 -11.20 41.36 -16.20
C PRO A 113 -11.02 40.03 -16.95
N GLU A 114 -10.50 40.15 -18.17
CA GLU A 114 -9.24 39.56 -18.62
C GLU A 114 -8.79 38.25 -17.92
N SER A 115 -9.06 37.11 -18.56
CA SER A 115 -8.28 35.89 -18.36
C SER A 115 -7.84 35.35 -19.71
N VAL A 116 -6.53 35.45 -19.86
CA VAL A 116 -5.70 35.15 -21.03
C VAL A 116 -5.89 33.71 -21.53
N HIS A 117 -5.86 33.62 -22.86
CA HIS A 117 -5.75 32.43 -23.69
C HIS A 117 -4.85 31.32 -23.13
N ALA A 118 -5.39 30.10 -23.12
CA ALA A 118 -4.61 28.88 -23.30
C ALA A 118 -5.26 28.08 -24.43
N GLU A 119 -4.91 28.46 -25.66
CA GLU A 119 -4.98 27.58 -26.81
C GLU A 119 -4.01 26.42 -26.59
N VAL A 120 -4.53 25.20 -26.48
CA VAL A 120 -3.75 24.00 -26.77
C VAL A 120 -4.46 23.32 -27.92
N HIS A 121 -3.78 23.42 -29.07
CA HIS A 121 -4.11 22.84 -30.35
C HIS A 121 -4.61 21.40 -30.25
N GLY A 122 -5.66 21.16 -31.02
CA GLY A 122 -6.13 19.84 -31.36
C GLY A 122 -5.07 19.05 -32.14
N LEU A 123 -5.03 17.75 -31.85
CA LEU A 123 -4.81 16.75 -32.87
C LEU A 123 -6.07 15.89 -32.90
N ASP A 124 -6.85 16.14 -33.95
CA ASP A 124 -8.01 15.38 -34.36
C ASP A 124 -7.63 13.93 -34.60
N ASN A 125 -8.11 13.03 -33.75
CA ASN A 125 -8.33 11.64 -34.11
C ASN A 125 -9.83 11.43 -34.29
N THR A 126 -10.32 11.85 -35.45
CA THR A 126 -11.64 11.51 -35.99
C THR A 126 -11.63 10.03 -36.38
N THR A 127 -11.70 9.13 -35.40
CA THR A 127 -12.06 7.73 -35.66
C THR A 127 -13.57 7.62 -35.66
N ALA A 128 -14.11 7.36 -36.85
CA ALA A 128 -15.50 7.16 -37.19
C ALA A 128 -16.31 6.43 -36.09
N SER A 129 -17.36 7.12 -35.65
CA SER A 129 -18.49 6.58 -34.90
C SER A 129 -19.17 5.49 -35.74
N THR A 130 -18.64 4.28 -35.67
CA THR A 130 -19.32 3.09 -36.19
C THR A 130 -20.41 2.76 -35.17
N ASP A 131 -21.65 3.02 -35.57
CA ASP A 131 -22.87 2.72 -34.83
C ASP A 131 -23.04 1.20 -34.69
N THR A 132 -22.25 0.59 -33.80
CA THR A 132 -22.41 -0.79 -33.39
C THR A 132 -23.70 -0.90 -32.58
N ARG A 133 -24.73 -1.43 -33.25
CA ARG A 133 -26.01 -1.88 -32.68
C ARG A 133 -25.81 -2.50 -31.29
N PRO A 134 -26.73 -2.25 -30.33
CA PRO A 134 -26.67 -2.81 -29.00
C PRO A 134 -26.90 -4.32 -29.06
N VAL A 135 -25.82 -5.10 -29.24
CA VAL A 135 -25.85 -6.54 -28.98
C VAL A 135 -26.33 -6.70 -27.55
N SER A 136 -27.49 -7.33 -27.40
CA SER A 136 -28.10 -7.68 -26.11
C SER A 136 -27.06 -8.42 -25.28
N SER A 137 -26.40 -7.70 -24.37
CA SER A 137 -25.24 -8.19 -23.63
C SER A 137 -25.72 -9.21 -22.61
N ILE A 138 -25.67 -10.49 -22.98
CA ILE A 138 -25.83 -11.61 -22.07
C ILE A 138 -24.82 -11.40 -20.91
N PRO A 139 -25.24 -11.48 -19.64
CA PRO A 139 -24.33 -11.36 -18.51
C PRO A 139 -23.20 -12.39 -18.62
N ILE A 140 -21.96 -11.91 -18.76
CA ILE A 140 -20.78 -12.78 -18.78
C ILE A 140 -20.62 -13.38 -17.37
N PRO A 141 -20.59 -14.71 -17.22
CA PRO A 141 -20.38 -15.34 -15.90
C PRO A 141 -18.98 -15.01 -15.37
N PRO A 142 -18.81 -14.94 -14.04
CA PRO A 142 -17.49 -14.67 -13.44
C PRO A 142 -16.49 -15.78 -13.77
N PRO A 143 -15.29 -15.45 -14.28
CA PRO A 143 -14.22 -16.41 -14.46
C PRO A 143 -13.90 -17.13 -13.14
N PRO A 144 -13.78 -18.47 -13.11
CA PRO A 144 -13.48 -19.23 -11.89
C PRO A 144 -12.18 -18.79 -11.20
N ILE A 145 -11.22 -18.27 -11.96
CA ILE A 145 -9.96 -17.77 -11.43
C ILE A 145 -10.12 -16.60 -10.44
N LEU A 146 -11.21 -15.84 -10.53
CA LEU A 146 -11.43 -14.67 -9.67
C LEU A 146 -11.57 -15.01 -8.19
N SER A 147 -12.09 -16.19 -7.85
CA SER A 147 -12.21 -16.62 -6.45
C SER A 147 -10.86 -17.00 -5.84
N HIS A 148 -9.84 -17.20 -6.67
CA HIS A 148 -8.53 -17.70 -6.26
C HIS A 148 -7.42 -16.65 -6.32
N ILE A 149 -7.81 -15.38 -6.53
CA ILE A 149 -6.88 -14.25 -6.63
C ILE A 149 -7.32 -13.15 -5.67
N THR A 150 -6.35 -12.58 -4.97
CA THR A 150 -6.55 -11.43 -4.09
C THR A 150 -5.63 -10.29 -4.52
N VAL A 151 -6.18 -9.09 -4.70
CA VAL A 151 -5.42 -7.93 -5.17
C VAL A 151 -5.47 -6.79 -4.16
N GLY A 152 -4.34 -6.12 -4.00
CA GLY A 152 -4.22 -4.90 -3.19
C GLY A 152 -3.50 -5.14 -1.88
N ILE A 153 -2.74 -4.12 -1.44
CA ILE A 153 -1.83 -4.21 -0.28
C ILE A 153 -2.57 -4.63 0.98
N ASN A 154 -3.68 -3.97 1.29
CA ASN A 154 -4.44 -4.25 2.50
C ASN A 154 -5.08 -5.64 2.47
N GLU A 155 -5.61 -6.07 1.32
CA GLU A 155 -6.32 -7.34 1.23
C GLU A 155 -5.37 -8.53 1.28
N VAL A 156 -4.24 -8.44 0.55
CA VAL A 156 -3.17 -9.44 0.64
C VAL A 156 -2.58 -9.49 2.04
N THR A 157 -2.38 -8.34 2.70
CA THR A 157 -1.88 -8.28 4.08
C THR A 157 -2.83 -8.99 5.06
N LYS A 158 -4.13 -8.67 5.02
CA LYS A 158 -5.14 -9.32 5.86
C LYS A 158 -5.16 -10.83 5.65
N ARG A 159 -5.06 -11.28 4.40
CA ARG A 159 -5.11 -12.70 4.04
C ARG A 159 -3.86 -13.45 4.51
N LEU A 160 -2.67 -12.86 4.38
CA LEU A 160 -1.43 -13.41 4.96
C LEU A 160 -1.49 -13.46 6.49
N GLU A 161 -2.02 -12.42 7.14
CA GLU A 161 -2.21 -12.41 8.60
C GLU A 161 -3.18 -13.51 9.05
N ALA A 162 -4.30 -13.71 8.35
CA ALA A 162 -5.25 -14.77 8.64
C ALA A 162 -4.59 -16.15 8.51
N GLN A 163 -3.86 -16.40 7.42
CA GLN A 163 -3.12 -17.65 7.21
C GLN A 163 -2.07 -17.90 8.30
N TYR A 164 -1.33 -16.87 8.71
CA TYR A 164 -0.39 -16.95 9.83
C TYR A 164 -1.09 -17.25 11.17
N ARG A 165 -2.21 -16.59 11.48
CA ARG A 165 -2.97 -16.81 12.72
C ARG A 165 -3.49 -18.23 12.83
N ILE A 166 -4.07 -18.76 11.75
CA ILE A 166 -4.56 -20.15 11.69
C ILE A 166 -3.43 -21.13 12.02
N ARG A 167 -2.27 -20.97 11.38
CA ARG A 167 -1.10 -21.85 11.63
C ARG A 167 -0.56 -21.74 13.06
N ARG A 168 -0.61 -20.55 13.66
CA ARG A 168 -0.17 -20.35 15.05
C ARG A 168 -1.13 -20.98 16.05
N HIS A 169 -2.45 -20.87 15.82
CA HIS A 169 -3.44 -21.46 16.72
C HIS A 169 -3.30 -22.99 16.83
N VAL A 170 -3.00 -23.66 15.71
CA VAL A 170 -2.75 -25.12 15.69
C VAL A 170 -1.61 -25.53 16.65
N LEU A 171 -0.64 -24.65 16.90
CA LEU A 171 0.50 -24.94 17.79
C LEU A 171 0.25 -24.57 19.25
N SER A 172 -0.71 -23.70 19.54
CA SER A 172 -0.96 -23.19 20.90
C SER A 172 -2.14 -23.87 21.63
N THR A 173 -2.96 -24.67 20.97
CA THR A 173 -4.13 -25.28 21.63
C THR A 173 -3.82 -26.64 22.23
N SER A 174 -3.77 -26.63 23.56
CA SER A 174 -4.35 -27.68 24.40
C SER A 174 -5.80 -27.98 23.97
N PRO A 175 -6.24 -29.24 24.01
CA PRO A 175 -7.47 -29.71 23.38
C PRO A 175 -8.70 -29.45 24.25
N ILE A 176 -9.05 -28.20 24.59
CA ILE A 176 -10.25 -27.95 25.41
C ILE A 176 -10.89 -26.61 25.03
N LEU A 177 -11.63 -26.55 23.92
CA LEU A 177 -12.94 -25.88 23.79
C LEU A 177 -13.35 -25.81 22.30
N PRO A 178 -14.64 -26.04 21.96
CA PRO A 178 -15.12 -25.97 20.58
C PRO A 178 -15.13 -24.51 20.13
N GLN A 179 -14.34 -24.19 19.10
CA GLN A 179 -14.39 -22.87 18.49
C GLN A 179 -15.70 -22.68 17.69
N PRO A 180 -16.26 -21.45 17.69
CA PRO A 180 -17.46 -21.12 16.95
C PRO A 180 -17.19 -21.10 15.44
N HIS A 181 -18.02 -21.83 14.70
CA HIS A 181 -18.32 -21.72 13.27
C HIS A 181 -17.11 -21.41 12.37
N ILE A 182 -16.49 -22.49 11.88
CA ILE A 182 -15.56 -22.50 10.74
C ILE A 182 -16.27 -21.81 9.57
N SER A 183 -16.07 -20.50 9.44
CA SER A 183 -16.33 -19.78 8.19
C SER A 183 -15.47 -20.45 7.14
N GLU A 184 -16.07 -20.82 6.02
CA GLU A 184 -15.46 -21.48 4.87
C GLU A 184 -13.98 -21.14 4.75
N ALA A 185 -13.12 -22.13 5.02
CA ALA A 185 -11.69 -21.91 5.09
C ALA A 185 -11.20 -21.42 3.73
N LEU A 186 -10.94 -20.12 3.62
CA LEU A 186 -10.37 -19.52 2.41
C LEU A 186 -9.11 -20.32 2.04
N PRO A 187 -8.94 -20.66 0.75
CA PRO A 187 -7.78 -21.43 0.33
C PRO A 187 -6.48 -20.71 0.68
N ASN A 188 -5.45 -21.48 1.01
CA ASN A 188 -4.15 -20.95 1.41
C ASN A 188 -3.51 -20.19 0.24
N ILE A 189 -2.91 -19.03 0.54
CA ILE A 189 -2.05 -18.33 -0.41
C ILE A 189 -0.82 -19.21 -0.67
N ALA A 190 -0.48 -19.40 -1.93
CA ALA A 190 0.73 -20.09 -2.36
C ALA A 190 1.76 -19.13 -2.95
N VAL A 191 1.32 -18.06 -3.61
CA VAL A 191 2.21 -17.11 -4.29
C VAL A 191 1.78 -15.68 -3.99
N VAL A 192 2.76 -14.81 -3.73
CA VAL A 192 2.58 -13.37 -3.61
C VAL A 192 3.47 -12.68 -4.64
N LEU A 193 2.85 -11.97 -5.57
CA LEU A 193 3.48 -11.19 -6.61
C LEU A 193 3.47 -9.71 -6.21
N VAL A 194 4.63 -9.05 -6.19
CA VAL A 194 4.75 -7.64 -5.78
C VAL A 194 5.44 -6.84 -6.88
N CYS A 195 4.80 -5.79 -7.40
CA CYS A 195 5.37 -4.87 -8.37
C CYS A 195 6.36 -3.90 -7.70
N LEU A 196 7.38 -4.44 -7.03
CA LEU A 196 8.26 -3.71 -6.10
C LEU A 196 9.00 -2.54 -6.77
N ALA A 197 9.33 -2.68 -8.06
CA ALA A 197 9.99 -1.63 -8.84
C ALA A 197 9.06 -0.46 -9.21
N ASP A 198 7.74 -0.64 -9.14
CA ASP A 198 6.72 0.34 -9.53
C ASP A 198 6.09 1.05 -8.31
N ILE A 199 6.37 0.59 -7.09
CA ILE A 199 5.81 1.14 -5.84
C ILE A 199 6.72 2.21 -5.25
N GLU A 200 6.22 3.46 -5.22
CA GLU A 200 6.86 4.58 -4.55
C GLU A 200 5.91 5.20 -3.51
N PRO A 201 6.29 5.24 -2.21
CA PRO A 201 7.51 4.69 -1.60
C PRO A 201 7.43 3.19 -1.26
N GLN A 202 8.54 2.46 -1.39
CA GLN A 202 8.63 1.02 -1.09
C GLN A 202 8.31 0.65 0.38
N VAL A 203 8.31 1.64 1.30
CA VAL A 203 7.91 1.42 2.70
C VAL A 203 6.48 0.88 2.82
N LEU A 204 5.61 1.14 1.84
CA LEU A 204 4.23 0.63 1.80
C LEU A 204 4.14 -0.90 1.73
N VAL A 205 5.20 -1.58 1.28
CA VAL A 205 5.25 -3.04 1.16
C VAL A 205 6.40 -3.67 1.94
N ALA A 206 7.15 -2.88 2.72
CA ALA A 206 8.35 -3.35 3.44
C ALA A 206 8.06 -4.45 4.48
N HIS A 207 6.81 -4.59 4.93
CA HIS A 207 6.37 -5.62 5.87
C HIS A 207 6.05 -6.97 5.19
N ILE A 208 5.84 -7.01 3.88
CA ILE A 208 5.40 -8.22 3.16
C ILE A 208 6.38 -9.39 3.30
N PRO A 209 7.72 -9.23 3.15
CA PRO A 209 8.66 -10.34 3.36
C PRO A 209 8.58 -10.94 4.76
N GLN A 210 8.34 -10.11 5.78
CA GLN A 210 8.23 -10.56 7.16
C GLN A 210 6.96 -11.39 7.39
N LEU A 211 5.82 -10.97 6.80
CA LEU A 211 4.58 -11.74 6.86
C LEU A 211 4.69 -13.08 6.13
N VAL A 212 5.29 -13.09 4.94
CA VAL A 212 5.54 -14.33 4.19
C VAL A 212 6.48 -15.25 4.98
N ALA A 213 7.56 -14.72 5.54
CA ALA A 213 8.48 -15.49 6.38
C ALA A 213 7.78 -16.08 7.62
N ALA A 214 6.89 -15.33 8.26
CA ALA A 214 6.09 -15.79 9.39
C ALA A 214 5.11 -16.90 8.98
N CYS A 215 4.47 -16.78 7.81
CA CYS A 215 3.67 -17.87 7.24
C CYS A 215 4.51 -19.13 7.00
N ASN A 216 5.76 -18.95 6.55
CA ASN A 216 6.68 -20.04 6.20
C ASN A 216 7.39 -20.68 7.40
N ALA A 217 7.41 -20.04 8.57
CA ALA A 217 8.19 -20.49 9.73
C ALA A 217 7.75 -21.84 10.31
N ASN A 218 6.47 -22.19 10.15
CA ASN A 218 5.86 -23.40 10.70
C ASN A 218 5.22 -24.27 9.62
N VAL A 219 5.85 -24.31 8.44
CA VAL A 219 5.36 -25.17 7.36
C VAL A 219 5.64 -26.62 7.73
N SER A 220 4.58 -27.37 8.04
CA SER A 220 4.65 -28.83 8.12
C SER A 220 5.16 -29.39 6.80
N THR A 221 5.85 -30.52 6.84
CA THR A 221 6.45 -31.19 5.67
C THR A 221 5.48 -31.41 4.49
N CYS A 222 4.17 -31.44 4.75
CA CYS A 222 3.13 -31.66 3.74
C CYS A 222 2.50 -30.39 3.13
N SER A 223 2.86 -29.18 3.56
CA SER A 223 2.28 -27.93 3.01
C SER A 223 3.29 -27.16 2.17
N PRO A 224 2.89 -26.59 1.02
CA PRO A 224 3.79 -25.74 0.25
C PRO A 224 4.09 -24.43 0.99
N CYS A 225 5.34 -23.99 0.93
CA CYS A 225 5.74 -22.67 1.39
C CYS A 225 5.16 -21.58 0.47
N VAL A 226 4.78 -20.45 1.06
CA VAL A 226 4.37 -19.26 0.32
C VAL A 226 5.59 -18.68 -0.41
N LYS A 227 5.49 -18.55 -1.73
CA LYS A 227 6.52 -17.96 -2.59
C LYS A 227 6.29 -16.46 -2.72
N LEU A 228 7.34 -15.66 -2.54
CA LEU A 228 7.31 -14.21 -2.73
C LEU A 228 8.13 -13.88 -3.98
N VAL A 229 7.51 -13.21 -4.95
CA VAL A 229 8.15 -12.85 -6.20
C VAL A 229 8.05 -11.33 -6.39
N PRO A 230 9.16 -10.57 -6.25
CA PRO A 230 9.20 -9.21 -6.75
C PRO A 230 9.23 -9.25 -8.27
N LEU A 231 8.37 -8.46 -8.88
CA LEU A 231 8.27 -8.31 -10.32
C LEU A 231 9.12 -7.12 -10.80
N ALA A 232 9.48 -7.18 -12.07
CA ALA A 232 10.25 -6.17 -12.76
C ALA A 232 9.47 -4.85 -12.91
N LYS A 233 10.15 -3.80 -13.35
CA LYS A 233 9.54 -2.51 -13.67
C LYS A 233 8.47 -2.67 -14.77
N ASN A 234 7.41 -1.86 -14.69
CA ASN A 234 6.22 -1.86 -15.55
C ASN A 234 5.30 -3.07 -15.38
N ALA A 235 5.60 -4.00 -14.47
CA ALA A 235 4.73 -5.14 -14.21
C ALA A 235 3.38 -4.72 -13.63
N GLU A 236 3.31 -3.61 -12.88
CA GLU A 236 2.06 -3.07 -12.34
C GLU A 236 1.03 -2.80 -13.46
N MET A 237 1.46 -2.16 -14.54
CA MET A 237 0.58 -1.79 -15.64
C MET A 237 0.10 -3.03 -16.40
N VAL A 238 1.03 -3.92 -16.75
CA VAL A 238 0.69 -5.15 -17.49
C VAL A 238 -0.27 -6.04 -16.69
N LEU A 239 -0.06 -6.17 -15.39
CA LEU A 239 -0.94 -6.93 -14.51
C LEU A 239 -2.30 -6.22 -14.33
N ALA A 240 -2.32 -4.89 -14.24
CA ALA A 240 -3.54 -4.11 -14.16
C ALA A 240 -4.40 -4.26 -15.43
N ASP A 241 -3.78 -4.22 -16.61
CA ASP A 241 -4.44 -4.39 -17.89
C ASP A 241 -5.05 -5.79 -18.01
N ALA A 242 -4.29 -6.85 -17.70
CA ALA A 242 -4.77 -8.23 -17.70
C ALA A 242 -5.95 -8.45 -16.73
N MET A 243 -5.98 -7.71 -15.62
CA MET A 243 -7.06 -7.77 -14.63
C MET A 243 -8.21 -6.79 -14.90
N GLY A 244 -8.11 -5.88 -15.88
CA GLY A 244 -9.10 -4.81 -16.08
C GLY A 244 -9.24 -3.87 -14.88
N LEU A 245 -8.13 -3.64 -14.17
CA LEU A 245 -8.04 -2.73 -13.02
C LEU A 245 -7.22 -1.49 -13.40
N ARG A 246 -7.36 -0.40 -12.64
CA ARG A 246 -6.56 0.81 -12.90
C ARG A 246 -5.08 0.62 -12.54
N ARG A 247 -4.81 -0.13 -11.46
CA ARG A 247 -3.50 -0.31 -10.83
C ARG A 247 -3.47 -1.60 -10.02
N VAL A 248 -2.39 -2.36 -10.11
CA VAL A 248 -2.18 -3.60 -9.35
C VAL A 248 -0.76 -3.63 -8.78
N ALA A 249 -0.61 -3.14 -7.55
CA ALA A 249 0.68 -3.11 -6.86
C ALA A 249 1.11 -4.49 -6.32
N ILE A 250 0.14 -5.31 -5.89
CA ILE A 250 0.37 -6.62 -5.29
C ILE A 250 -0.82 -7.52 -5.56
N ALA A 251 -0.53 -8.78 -5.88
CA ALA A 251 -1.51 -9.84 -6.06
C ALA A 251 -1.06 -11.11 -5.32
N ALA A 252 -2.01 -11.82 -4.73
CA ALA A 252 -1.80 -13.13 -4.14
C ALA A 252 -2.62 -14.17 -4.91
N LEU A 253 -1.98 -15.31 -5.18
CA LEU A 253 -2.58 -16.45 -5.85
C LEU A 253 -2.68 -17.61 -4.87
N ASP A 254 -3.81 -18.29 -4.90
CA ASP A 254 -4.07 -19.42 -4.04
C ASP A 254 -3.37 -20.69 -4.54
N ALA A 255 -3.25 -21.67 -3.64
CA ALA A 255 -2.70 -22.98 -3.96
C ALA A 255 -3.41 -23.65 -5.16
N ALA A 256 -4.72 -23.41 -5.32
CA ALA A 256 -5.49 -23.93 -6.45
C ALA A 256 -5.03 -23.36 -7.81
N VAL A 257 -4.59 -22.09 -7.86
CA VAL A 257 -4.04 -21.49 -9.09
C VAL A 257 -2.63 -22.00 -9.37
N SER A 258 -1.90 -22.32 -8.30
CA SER A 258 -0.52 -22.81 -8.38
C SER A 258 -0.42 -24.25 -8.90
N VAL A 259 -1.55 -24.88 -9.26
CA VAL A 259 -1.62 -26.19 -9.90
C VAL A 259 -1.10 -26.15 -11.33
N ASP A 260 -1.06 -24.97 -11.97
CA ASP A 260 -0.44 -24.83 -13.29
C ASP A 260 1.03 -25.31 -13.26
N PRO A 261 1.38 -26.39 -13.99
CA PRO A 261 2.68 -27.04 -13.86
C PRO A 261 3.82 -26.13 -14.35
N ALA A 262 3.55 -25.28 -15.35
CA ALA A 262 4.54 -24.34 -15.88
C ALA A 262 4.87 -23.25 -14.85
N LEU A 263 3.84 -22.64 -14.23
CA LEU A 263 4.05 -21.67 -13.16
C LEU A 263 4.72 -22.33 -11.94
N SER A 264 4.30 -23.54 -11.56
CA SER A 264 4.90 -24.29 -10.46
C SER A 264 6.39 -24.57 -10.68
N ALA A 265 6.78 -25.00 -11.88
CA ALA A 265 8.18 -25.23 -12.24
C ALA A 265 9.03 -23.94 -12.13
N LEU A 266 8.50 -22.80 -12.59
CA LEU A 266 9.15 -21.51 -12.43
C LEU A 266 9.29 -21.14 -10.95
N LEU A 267 8.24 -21.34 -10.14
CA LEU A 267 8.23 -21.01 -8.72
C LEU A 267 9.15 -21.89 -7.86
N GLN A 268 9.46 -23.11 -8.28
CA GLN A 268 10.45 -23.96 -7.62
C GLN A 268 11.85 -23.33 -7.64
N SER A 269 12.19 -22.59 -8.69
CA SER A 269 13.46 -21.87 -8.79
C SER A 269 13.55 -20.61 -7.92
N VAL A 270 12.40 -20.12 -7.40
CA VAL A 270 12.36 -18.98 -6.49
C VAL A 270 12.65 -19.44 -5.06
N SER A 271 13.69 -18.86 -4.44
CA SER A 271 14.03 -19.13 -3.04
C SER A 271 12.88 -18.78 -2.09
N SER A 272 12.52 -19.72 -1.22
CA SER A 272 11.49 -19.48 -0.21
C SER A 272 11.98 -18.45 0.81
N VAL A 273 11.13 -17.49 1.15
CA VAL A 273 11.44 -16.48 2.16
C VAL A 273 11.18 -17.06 3.54
N VAL A 274 12.22 -17.16 4.35
CA VAL A 274 12.17 -17.76 5.69
C VAL A 274 12.84 -16.83 6.69
N ALA A 275 12.33 -16.81 7.93
CA ALA A 275 12.94 -16.13 9.06
C ALA A 275 13.60 -17.17 9.96
N PRO A 276 14.93 -17.31 9.95
CA PRO A 276 15.64 -18.36 10.71
C PRO A 276 15.38 -18.32 12.23
N TRP A 277 15.03 -17.14 12.76
CA TRP A 277 14.70 -16.96 14.17
C TRP A 277 13.27 -17.41 14.53
N LEU A 278 12.39 -17.63 13.54
CA LEU A 278 11.04 -18.15 13.74
C LEU A 278 10.95 -19.65 13.48
N THR A 279 11.82 -20.21 12.64
CA THR A 279 11.85 -21.66 12.41
C THR A 279 12.33 -22.34 13.68
N SER A 280 11.44 -23.11 14.31
CA SER A 280 11.84 -24.07 15.34
C SER A 280 12.84 -25.03 14.70
N THR A 281 14.07 -25.06 15.17
CA THR A 281 15.07 -26.08 14.84
C THR A 281 14.66 -27.42 15.45
N THR A 282 13.49 -27.92 15.06
CA THR A 282 13.26 -29.36 15.00
C THR A 282 13.90 -29.79 13.68
N GLY A 283 15.23 -29.87 13.68
CA GLY A 283 15.93 -30.37 12.50
C GLY A 283 15.29 -31.70 12.09
N PRO A 284 15.12 -31.99 10.78
CA PRO A 284 14.94 -33.36 10.37
C PRO A 284 16.21 -34.08 10.81
N SER A 285 16.14 -34.80 11.93
CA SER A 285 17.05 -35.91 12.19
C SER A 285 16.94 -36.77 10.95
N THR A 286 17.91 -36.62 10.06
CA THR A 286 18.03 -37.43 8.86
C THR A 286 18.28 -38.83 9.39
N ASN A 287 17.19 -39.59 9.49
CA ASN A 287 17.18 -41.00 9.80
C ASN A 287 17.87 -41.72 8.65
N GLN A 288 19.20 -41.80 8.71
CA GLN A 288 19.91 -42.92 8.12
C GLN A 288 20.95 -43.38 9.15
N GLU A 289 20.62 -44.55 9.71
CA GLU A 289 21.47 -45.45 10.48
C GLU A 289 22.05 -44.97 11.81
N ARG A 290 21.27 -45.22 12.88
CA ARG A 290 21.74 -46.12 13.94
C ARG A 290 20.54 -46.66 14.70
N GLN A 291 20.18 -47.90 14.36
CA GLN A 291 19.41 -48.78 15.24
C GLN A 291 20.26 -49.05 16.48
N SER A 292 20.14 -48.21 17.50
CA SER A 292 20.60 -48.54 18.84
C SER A 292 19.73 -47.79 19.82
N ILE A 293 18.82 -48.56 20.42
CA ILE A 293 17.92 -48.20 21.50
C ILE A 293 18.81 -47.81 22.69
N SER A 294 19.11 -46.53 22.85
CA SER A 294 19.64 -45.99 24.10
C SER A 294 19.00 -44.65 24.36
N SER A 295 18.48 -44.50 25.57
CA SER A 295 17.73 -43.40 26.16
C SER A 295 18.53 -42.08 26.22
N ALA A 296 18.89 -41.53 25.07
CA ALA A 296 19.64 -40.28 24.99
C ALA A 296 18.69 -39.07 25.04
N MET A 297 18.92 -38.25 26.06
CA MET A 297 18.35 -36.91 26.26
C MET A 297 18.28 -36.10 24.95
N PRO A 298 17.25 -35.26 24.77
CA PRO A 298 17.15 -34.37 23.62
C PRO A 298 18.37 -33.43 23.59
N THR A 299 19.31 -33.72 22.69
CA THR A 299 20.45 -32.85 22.41
C THR A 299 19.92 -31.57 21.77
N TYR A 300 19.78 -30.53 22.60
CA TYR A 300 19.49 -29.16 22.16
C TYR A 300 20.58 -28.72 21.20
N THR A 301 20.30 -28.71 19.90
CA THR A 301 21.13 -27.96 18.96
C THR A 301 21.00 -26.48 19.34
N PRO A 302 22.10 -25.81 19.73
CA PRO A 302 22.02 -24.43 20.21
C PRO A 302 21.46 -23.54 19.10
N LYS A 303 20.40 -22.79 19.42
CA LYS A 303 19.87 -21.76 18.52
C LYS A 303 21.03 -20.83 18.13
N THR A 304 21.29 -20.68 16.84
CA THR A 304 22.32 -19.78 16.32
C THR A 304 22.04 -18.37 16.82
N LEU A 305 22.80 -17.92 17.83
CA LEU A 305 22.68 -16.57 18.35
C LEU A 305 23.21 -15.59 17.30
N ILE A 306 22.39 -14.62 16.93
CA ILE A 306 22.81 -13.55 16.01
C ILE A 306 23.47 -12.45 16.83
N SER A 307 24.70 -12.08 16.48
CA SER A 307 25.43 -10.99 17.14
C SER A 307 24.68 -9.65 17.01
N SER A 308 24.69 -8.85 18.09
CA SER A 308 24.10 -7.52 18.08
C SER A 308 24.92 -6.58 17.17
N HIS A 309 24.23 -5.80 16.35
CA HIS A 309 24.87 -4.86 15.44
C HIS A 309 24.58 -3.43 15.88
N VAL A 310 25.59 -2.70 16.31
CA VAL A 310 25.48 -1.27 16.67
C VAL A 310 25.96 -0.44 15.48
N LYS A 311 25.08 0.40 14.92
CA LYS A 311 25.40 1.38 13.87
C LYS A 311 25.68 2.74 14.49
N GLN A 312 26.46 3.57 13.81
CA GLN A 312 26.67 4.96 14.21
C GLN A 312 25.87 5.89 13.30
N LEU A 313 24.90 6.60 13.87
CA LEU A 313 24.13 7.62 13.17
C LEU A 313 24.83 8.98 13.32
N ARG A 314 25.18 9.60 12.19
CA ARG A 314 25.71 10.96 12.19
C ARG A 314 24.58 11.95 12.46
N THR A 315 24.73 12.71 13.52
CA THR A 315 23.87 13.83 13.89
C THR A 315 24.68 15.11 13.96
N THR A 316 24.04 16.26 13.95
CA THR A 316 24.70 17.55 14.13
C THR A 316 24.41 18.06 15.53
N THR A 317 25.44 18.38 16.30
CA THR A 317 25.32 19.12 17.56
C THR A 317 25.81 20.55 17.35
N PRO A 318 25.22 21.55 18.01
CA PRO A 318 25.79 22.89 18.00
C PRO A 318 27.21 22.83 18.58
N LYS A 319 28.17 23.50 17.94
CA LYS A 319 29.53 23.65 18.47
C LYS A 319 29.52 24.28 19.85
N ASP A 320 28.61 25.24 20.05
CA ASP A 320 28.43 25.96 21.30
C ASP A 320 27.02 25.79 21.86
N MET A 321 26.86 24.85 22.79
CA MET A 321 25.56 24.46 23.35
C MET A 321 24.90 25.59 24.16
N ARG A 322 25.69 26.49 24.76
CA ARG A 322 25.18 27.61 25.56
C ARG A 322 24.53 28.68 24.66
N ALA A 323 25.26 29.15 23.64
CA ALA A 323 24.75 30.12 22.68
C ALA A 323 23.51 29.59 21.93
N ALA A 324 23.53 28.31 21.52
CA ALA A 324 22.37 27.69 20.88
C ALA A 324 21.13 27.62 21.82
N LYS A 325 21.34 27.38 23.13
CA LYS A 325 20.25 27.37 24.12
C LYS A 325 19.69 28.78 24.32
N GLU A 326 20.54 29.79 24.41
CA GLU A 326 20.14 31.19 24.54
C GLU A 326 19.33 31.66 23.32
N ILE A 327 19.80 31.40 22.10
CA ILE A 327 19.08 31.73 20.86
C ILE A 327 17.73 31.01 20.80
N ARG A 328 17.63 29.77 21.29
CA ARG A 328 16.37 29.02 21.35
C ARG A 328 15.41 29.63 22.38
N VAL A 329 15.90 30.09 23.52
CA VAL A 329 15.10 30.78 24.55
C VAL A 329 14.60 32.13 24.02
N LYS A 330 15.48 32.93 23.41
CA LYS A 330 15.15 34.22 22.78
C LYS A 330 14.12 34.04 21.63
N GLY A 331 14.32 33.05 20.78
CA GLY A 331 13.36 32.73 19.71
C GLY A 331 11.99 32.31 20.24
N ARG A 332 11.92 31.59 21.37
CA ARG A 332 10.65 31.22 22.01
C ARG A 332 9.93 32.43 22.62
N SER A 333 10.66 33.34 23.27
CA SER A 333 10.06 34.55 23.85
C SER A 333 9.54 35.50 22.78
N GLU A 334 10.29 35.72 21.70
CA GLU A 334 9.88 36.53 20.55
C GLU A 334 8.65 35.94 19.84
N ALA A 335 8.63 34.63 19.59
CA ALA A 335 7.47 33.96 19.00
C ALA A 335 6.21 34.06 19.87
N LYS A 336 6.37 33.93 21.20
CA LYS A 336 5.25 34.12 22.15
C LYS A 336 4.74 35.56 22.12
N ARG A 337 5.63 36.56 22.07
CA ARG A 337 5.25 37.97 21.93
C ARG A 337 4.51 38.24 20.63
N LYS A 338 5.00 37.71 19.51
CA LYS A 338 4.36 37.86 18.19
C LYS A 338 2.96 37.22 18.17
N LYS A 339 2.78 36.04 18.77
CA LYS A 339 1.47 35.40 18.89
C LYS A 339 0.50 36.21 19.76
N LYS A 340 0.98 36.83 20.84
CA LYS A 340 0.17 37.72 21.69
C LYS A 340 -0.26 38.98 20.92
N LEU A 341 0.66 39.59 20.18
CA LEU A 341 0.35 40.77 19.35
C LEU A 341 -0.61 40.45 18.22
N SER A 342 -0.44 39.32 17.52
CA SER A 342 -1.38 38.92 16.46
C SER A 342 -2.77 38.60 17.01
N ALA A 343 -2.85 37.93 18.16
CA ALA A 343 -4.11 37.67 18.83
C ALA A 343 -4.78 38.96 19.32
N ALA A 344 -4.01 39.93 19.82
CA ALA A 344 -4.52 41.24 20.22
C ALA A 344 -5.01 42.06 19.01
N ALA A 345 -4.28 42.05 17.90
CA ALA A 345 -4.69 42.71 16.66
C ALA A 345 -5.97 42.08 16.09
N GLU A 346 -6.09 40.75 16.12
CA GLU A 346 -7.31 40.05 15.72
C GLU A 346 -8.50 40.38 16.64
N ALA A 347 -8.28 40.51 17.94
CA ALA A 347 -9.31 40.91 18.89
C ALA A 347 -9.79 42.36 18.64
N ALA A 348 -8.86 43.30 18.44
CA ALA A 348 -9.18 44.70 18.12
C ALA A 348 -9.96 44.83 16.78
N LEU A 349 -9.59 44.04 15.77
CA LEU A 349 -10.32 44.00 14.50
C LEU A 349 -11.76 43.49 14.68
N ARG A 350 -11.99 42.53 15.59
CA ARG A 350 -13.33 42.03 15.91
C ARG A 350 -14.17 43.07 16.68
N GLU A 351 -13.54 43.85 17.55
CA GLU A 351 -14.19 44.91 18.33
C GLU A 351 -14.63 46.07 17.43
N ASN A 352 -13.74 46.59 16.58
CA ASN A 352 -14.10 47.62 15.58
C ASN A 352 -15.23 47.19 14.63
N LYS A 353 -15.29 45.90 14.27
CA LYS A 353 -16.37 45.35 13.45
C LYS A 353 -17.71 45.31 14.19
N ARG A 354 -17.69 45.16 15.51
CA ARG A 354 -18.89 45.21 16.36
C ARG A 354 -19.44 46.63 16.45
N ASP A 355 -18.58 47.61 16.70
CA ASP A 355 -19.00 49.00 16.89
C ASP A 355 -19.46 49.65 15.58
N GLY A 356 -18.86 49.28 14.44
CA GLY A 356 -19.30 49.74 13.12
C GLY A 356 -20.69 49.26 12.70
N LEU A 357 -21.23 48.19 13.31
CA LEU A 357 -22.60 47.72 13.07
C LEU A 357 -23.65 48.47 13.89
N VAL A 358 -23.25 49.15 14.97
CA VAL A 358 -24.16 49.90 15.85
C VAL A 358 -24.47 51.30 15.31
N ASN A 359 -23.60 51.87 14.47
CA ASN A 359 -23.76 53.22 13.89
C ASN A 359 -24.52 53.27 12.54
N ILE A 360 -25.19 52.18 12.12
CA ILE A 360 -25.98 52.11 10.88
C ILE A 360 -27.50 51.96 11.18
N GLN A 361 -27.93 52.17 12.43
CA GLN A 361 -29.34 52.34 12.82
C GLN A 361 -29.58 53.78 13.23
#